data_AF-A0A6N4TMG8-F1
#
_entry.id   AF-A0A6N4TMG8-F1
#
_cell.length_a   1.000
_cell.length_b   1.000
_cell.length_c   1.000
_cell.angle_alpha   90.00
_cell.angle_beta   90.00
_cell.angle_gamma   90.00
#
_symmetry.space_group_name_H-M   'P 1'
#
loop_
_entity.id
_entity.type
_entity.pdbx_description
1 polymer ?
#
loop_
_entity_poly.entity_id
_entity_poly.type
_entity_poly.pdbx_seq_one_letter_code
_entity_poly.pdbx_strand_id
1 'polypeptide(L)'
;MKKTYKSVDEQIEYLKDNKKIIVKNEHKQIFEERSYSSLINPYKEFFSNGRDEKGNHIYINEIDFEEILKIVKVDDNFCTAMYSYIGSFEKKFKTVLFSEICSKYVNSENEDKYCTSYIEEIDRFLESGNFDDLPRFCANYPFILTKNGYVEDQYNLDCKKDLLIHLKEIGTGISRDGGTIEKSNQLISHYLKTQVIAPLWVLPNSLTLGELKILFSMLDSNSQKKIISKFYDIEDYGKISLAKILNFSGALEIIRRIRNVVNHYEPIFPLLVSELKPMKKVKESQIYAVFKLLSNTFASSSFNHVTYVDLKLKVNDFNLKYIKIFEVMQEFTQK
;
A
#
# COMPACT_ATOMS: atom_id res chain seq x y z
N MET A 1 -6.09 20.80 26.50
CA MET A 1 -6.58 20.33 27.82
C MET A 1 -6.26 18.85 27.95
N LYS A 2 -5.66 18.41 29.06
CA LYS A 2 -5.36 16.97 29.29
C LYS A 2 -6.68 16.23 29.52
N LYS A 3 -6.86 15.06 28.91
CA LYS A 3 -8.03 14.20 29.12
C LYS A 3 -7.70 13.15 30.18
N THR A 4 -8.63 12.89 31.09
CA THR A 4 -8.56 11.77 32.02
C THR A 4 -9.02 10.47 31.35
N TYR A 5 -8.47 9.35 31.80
CA TYR A 5 -8.98 8.03 31.43
C TYR A 5 -10.42 7.86 31.94
N LYS A 6 -11.21 7.08 31.20
CA LYS A 6 -12.58 6.68 31.56
C LYS A 6 -12.73 5.18 31.33
N SER A 7 -13.26 4.46 32.31
CA SER A 7 -13.76 3.09 32.18
C SER A 7 -14.90 3.01 31.16
N VAL A 8 -15.29 1.78 30.76
CA VAL A 8 -16.39 1.57 29.80
C VAL A 8 -17.69 2.21 30.28
N ASP A 9 -18.02 2.06 31.57
CA ASP A 9 -19.23 2.65 32.15
C ASP A 9 -19.20 4.18 32.11
N GLU A 10 -18.08 4.79 32.50
CA GLU A 10 -17.89 6.25 32.42
C GLU A 10 -17.90 6.76 30.97
N GLN A 11 -17.45 5.95 30.00
CA GLN A 11 -17.52 6.29 28.57
C GLN A 11 -18.97 6.29 28.07
N ILE A 12 -19.78 5.30 28.47
CA ILE A 12 -21.20 5.19 28.13
C ILE A 12 -21.99 6.33 28.75
N GLU A 13 -21.76 6.65 30.02
CA GLU A 13 -22.37 7.79 30.70
C GLU A 13 -22.00 9.10 29.99
N TYR A 14 -20.72 9.27 29.64
CA TYR A 14 -20.26 10.43 28.87
C TYR A 14 -20.96 10.55 27.50
N LEU A 15 -21.21 9.44 26.79
CA LEU A 15 -21.94 9.44 25.52
C LEU A 15 -23.36 9.94 25.66
N LYS A 16 -24.06 9.48 26.70
CA LYS A 16 -25.42 9.90 27.00
C LYS A 16 -25.46 11.39 27.32
N ASP A 17 -24.65 11.83 28.27
CA ASP A 17 -24.77 13.18 28.85
C ASP A 17 -24.23 14.28 27.93
N ASN A 18 -23.17 13.99 27.16
CA ASN A 18 -22.47 15.02 26.38
C ASN A 18 -22.72 14.93 24.88
N LYS A 19 -23.14 13.76 24.39
CA LYS A 19 -23.33 13.51 22.95
C LYS A 19 -24.73 13.06 22.58
N LYS A 20 -25.61 12.87 23.57
CA LYS A 20 -26.97 12.35 23.38
C LYS A 20 -27.00 11.01 22.65
N ILE A 21 -25.97 10.19 22.84
CA ILE A 21 -25.88 8.84 22.27
C ILE A 21 -26.29 7.85 23.35
N ILE A 22 -27.36 7.12 23.10
CA ILE A 22 -27.92 6.12 24.03
C ILE A 22 -27.34 4.74 23.68
N VAL A 23 -26.63 4.14 24.63
CA VAL A 23 -26.05 2.80 24.49
C VAL A 23 -26.86 1.81 25.32
N LYS A 24 -27.39 0.75 24.68
CA LYS A 24 -28.08 -0.35 25.36
C LYS A 24 -27.07 -1.25 26.08
N ASN A 25 -27.48 -1.88 27.17
CA ASN A 25 -26.62 -2.78 27.95
C ASN A 25 -26.01 -3.91 27.10
N GLU A 26 -26.76 -4.42 26.12
CA GLU A 26 -26.29 -5.48 25.22
C GLU A 26 -25.13 -5.04 24.31
N HIS A 27 -24.94 -3.72 24.10
CA HIS A 27 -23.87 -3.17 23.26
C HIS A 27 -22.63 -2.78 24.09
N LYS A 28 -22.65 -2.95 25.42
CA LYS A 28 -21.53 -2.61 26.31
C LYS A 28 -20.25 -3.36 25.93
N GLN A 29 -20.37 -4.63 25.58
CA GLN A 29 -19.24 -5.49 25.21
C GLN A 29 -18.47 -4.97 23.98
N ILE A 30 -19.11 -4.21 23.09
CA ILE A 30 -18.46 -3.64 21.90
C ILE A 30 -17.33 -2.67 22.30
N PHE A 31 -17.45 -1.99 23.45
CA PHE A 31 -16.40 -1.12 23.99
C PHE A 31 -15.20 -1.88 24.56
N GLU A 32 -15.32 -3.20 24.73
CA GLU A 32 -14.20 -4.09 25.08
C GLU A 32 -13.49 -4.62 23.82
N GLU A 33 -14.21 -4.73 22.70
CA GLU A 33 -13.64 -5.13 21.40
C GLU A 33 -12.95 -3.97 20.67
N ARG A 34 -13.46 -2.75 20.81
CA ARG A 34 -12.92 -1.55 20.15
C ARG A 34 -12.89 -0.35 21.09
N SER A 35 -11.82 0.43 20.97
CA SER A 35 -11.66 1.64 21.78
C SER A 35 -12.76 2.67 21.49
N TYR A 36 -13.15 3.46 22.50
CA TYR A 36 -14.00 4.65 22.32
C TYR A 36 -13.50 5.56 21.18
N SER A 37 -12.18 5.75 21.10
CA SER A 37 -11.55 6.60 20.10
C SER A 37 -11.73 6.10 18.67
N SER A 38 -11.83 4.80 18.45
CA SER A 38 -12.11 4.21 17.13
C SER A 38 -13.60 4.04 16.85
N LEU A 39 -14.43 3.90 17.88
CA LEU A 39 -15.88 3.71 17.74
C LEU A 39 -16.67 5.01 17.59
N ILE A 40 -16.22 6.10 18.22
CA ILE A 40 -17.02 7.33 18.33
C ILE A 40 -16.38 8.47 17.55
N ASN A 41 -15.10 8.76 17.77
CA ASN A 41 -14.47 9.96 17.22
C ASN A 41 -14.51 10.08 15.68
N PRO A 42 -14.36 9.00 14.90
CA PRO A 42 -14.41 9.07 13.43
C PRO A 42 -15.79 9.42 12.89
N TYR A 43 -16.85 9.04 13.62
CA TYR A 43 -18.23 9.07 13.13
C TYR A 43 -19.09 10.11 13.85
N LYS A 44 -18.60 10.73 14.92
CA LYS A 44 -19.34 11.72 15.72
C LYS A 44 -19.87 12.91 14.91
N GLU A 45 -19.24 13.25 13.78
CA GLU A 45 -19.62 14.40 12.96
C GLU A 45 -20.88 14.15 12.13
N PHE A 46 -21.21 12.88 11.83
CA PHE A 46 -22.47 12.50 11.17
C PHE A 46 -23.71 12.94 11.95
N PHE A 47 -23.58 13.06 13.26
CA PHE A 47 -24.67 13.33 14.18
C PHE A 47 -24.55 14.69 14.88
N SER A 48 -23.51 15.46 14.57
CA SER A 48 -23.35 16.81 15.12
C SER A 48 -24.03 17.84 14.21
N ASN A 49 -24.73 18.79 14.81
CA ASN A 49 -25.43 19.88 14.13
C ASN A 49 -24.57 21.15 14.05
N GLY A 50 -23.26 21.01 13.89
CA GLY A 50 -22.29 22.10 13.88
C GLY A 50 -21.47 22.18 15.16
N ARG A 51 -20.90 23.36 15.41
CA ARG A 51 -20.04 23.62 16.57
C ARG A 51 -20.52 24.88 17.32
N ASP A 52 -20.38 24.87 18.65
CA ASP A 52 -20.62 26.04 19.49
C ASP A 52 -19.49 27.08 19.35
N GLU A 53 -19.66 28.25 19.98
CA GLU A 53 -18.64 29.33 19.99
C GLU A 53 -17.29 28.90 20.58
N LYS A 54 -17.27 27.81 21.37
CA LYS A 54 -16.07 27.22 21.97
C LYS A 54 -15.46 26.10 21.12
N GLY A 55 -16.06 25.79 19.96
CA GLY A 55 -15.61 24.75 19.03
C GLY A 55 -16.08 23.33 19.37
N ASN A 56 -16.96 23.13 20.36
CA ASN A 56 -17.51 21.82 20.70
C ASN A 56 -18.66 21.44 19.76
N HIS A 57 -18.80 20.15 19.46
CA HIS A 57 -19.91 19.67 18.64
C HIS A 57 -21.26 19.82 19.37
N ILE A 58 -22.25 20.32 18.64
CA ILE A 58 -23.63 20.43 19.14
C ILE A 58 -24.39 19.17 18.75
N TYR A 59 -25.05 18.54 19.72
CA TYR A 59 -25.92 17.37 19.51
C TYR A 59 -27.35 17.74 19.89
N ILE A 60 -28.27 17.76 18.94
CA ILE A 60 -29.64 18.24 19.17
C ILE A 60 -30.56 17.06 19.55
N ASN A 61 -30.49 15.96 18.82
CA ASN A 61 -31.36 14.80 18.98
C ASN A 61 -30.65 13.68 19.75
N GLU A 62 -31.43 12.91 20.52
CA GLU A 62 -30.98 11.62 21.01
C GLU A 62 -30.85 10.65 19.84
N ILE A 63 -29.77 9.87 19.82
CA ILE A 63 -29.51 8.85 18.82
C ILE A 63 -29.20 7.52 19.49
N ASP A 64 -29.70 6.43 18.91
CA ASP A 64 -29.34 5.08 19.31
C ASP A 64 -27.90 4.79 18.83
N PHE A 65 -27.07 4.22 19.70
CA PHE A 65 -25.73 3.76 19.35
C PHE A 65 -25.71 2.80 18.15
N GLU A 66 -26.81 2.08 17.90
CA GLU A 66 -26.99 1.27 16.68
C GLU A 66 -26.78 2.04 15.38
N GLU A 67 -27.12 3.33 15.31
CA GLU A 67 -26.88 4.14 14.10
C GLU A 67 -25.38 4.34 13.85
N ILE A 68 -24.57 4.46 14.92
CA ILE A 68 -23.11 4.51 14.80
C ILE A 68 -22.59 3.15 14.32
N LEU A 69 -23.10 2.04 14.87
CA LEU A 69 -22.71 0.69 14.46
C LEU A 69 -23.00 0.42 12.97
N LYS A 70 -24.09 0.95 12.41
CA LYS A 70 -24.39 0.87 10.98
C LYS A 70 -23.31 1.57 10.13
N ILE A 71 -22.84 2.75 10.55
CA ILE A 71 -21.76 3.48 9.86
C ILE A 71 -20.44 2.72 9.99
N VAL A 72 -20.10 2.25 11.19
CA VAL A 72 -18.91 1.42 11.45
C VAL A 72 -18.92 0.20 10.53
N LYS A 73 -20.07 -0.47 10.38
CA LYS A 73 -20.18 -1.65 9.52
C LYS A 73 -19.94 -1.34 8.05
N VAL A 74 -20.39 -0.19 7.55
CA VAL A 74 -20.09 0.27 6.19
C VAL A 74 -18.60 0.55 6.02
N ASP A 75 -17.98 1.22 7.00
CA ASP A 75 -16.54 1.53 7.00
C ASP A 75 -15.69 0.25 6.99
N ASP A 76 -16.01 -0.72 7.86
CA ASP A 76 -15.34 -2.03 7.94
C ASP A 76 -15.47 -2.84 6.64
N ASN A 77 -16.68 -2.89 6.06
CA ASN A 77 -16.93 -3.59 4.80
C ASN A 77 -16.13 -2.94 3.66
N PHE A 78 -16.04 -1.61 3.66
CA PHE A 78 -15.24 -0.88 2.68
C PHE A 78 -13.74 -1.14 2.86
N CYS A 79 -13.23 -1.13 4.10
CA CYS A 79 -11.85 -1.49 4.41
C CYS A 79 -11.50 -2.91 3.94
N THR A 80 -12.41 -3.87 4.15
CA THR A 80 -12.26 -5.27 3.68
C THR A 80 -12.16 -5.35 2.15
N ALA A 81 -13.01 -4.59 1.43
CA ALA A 81 -12.93 -4.50 -0.02
C ALA A 81 -11.61 -3.85 -0.48
N MET A 82 -11.20 -2.73 0.15
CA MET A 82 -9.95 -2.05 -0.15
C MET A 82 -8.73 -2.92 0.11
N TYR A 83 -8.71 -3.70 1.19
CA TYR A 83 -7.64 -4.67 1.47
C TYR A 83 -7.43 -5.62 0.28
N SER A 84 -8.53 -6.17 -0.23
CA SER A 84 -8.51 -7.10 -1.37
C SER A 84 -8.05 -6.42 -2.66
N TYR A 85 -8.57 -5.21 -2.94
CA TYR A 85 -8.22 -4.49 -4.17
C TYR A 85 -6.78 -3.99 -4.17
N ILE A 86 -6.31 -3.45 -3.04
CA ILE A 86 -4.92 -3.01 -2.87
C ILE A 86 -3.98 -4.21 -2.94
N GLY A 87 -4.33 -5.35 -2.33
CA GLY A 87 -3.54 -6.57 -2.43
C GLY A 87 -3.36 -7.03 -3.88
N SER A 88 -4.40 -6.96 -4.71
CA SER A 88 -4.30 -7.25 -6.16
C SER A 88 -3.44 -6.22 -6.89
N PHE A 89 -3.67 -4.93 -6.63
CA PHE A 89 -2.90 -3.83 -7.22
C PHE A 89 -1.41 -3.94 -6.90
N GLU A 90 -1.03 -4.15 -5.63
CA GLU A 90 0.36 -4.19 -5.20
C GLU A 90 1.10 -5.38 -5.80
N LYS A 91 0.47 -6.56 -5.87
CA LYS A 91 1.04 -7.74 -6.56
C LYS A 91 1.31 -7.42 -8.03
N LYS A 92 0.34 -6.83 -8.74
CA LYS A 92 0.53 -6.42 -10.14
C LYS A 92 1.62 -5.35 -10.27
N PHE A 93 1.64 -4.37 -9.38
CA PHE A 93 2.60 -3.26 -9.41
C PHE A 93 4.03 -3.75 -9.21
N LYS A 94 4.26 -4.61 -8.22
CA LYS A 94 5.55 -5.30 -8.00
C LYS A 94 6.05 -5.98 -9.27
N THR A 95 5.20 -6.81 -9.88
CA THR A 95 5.56 -7.57 -11.09
C THR A 95 5.83 -6.66 -12.28
N VAL A 96 4.95 -5.70 -12.58
CA VAL A 96 5.11 -4.81 -13.74
C VAL A 96 6.32 -3.88 -13.57
N LEU A 97 6.52 -3.33 -12.37
CA LEU A 97 7.66 -2.46 -12.06
C LEU A 97 8.99 -3.19 -12.25
N PHE A 98 9.15 -4.34 -11.61
CA PHE A 98 10.41 -5.10 -11.70
C PHE A 98 10.62 -5.75 -13.06
N SER A 99 9.56 -6.10 -13.78
CA SER A 99 9.68 -6.57 -15.17
C SER A 99 10.25 -5.46 -16.07
N GLU A 100 9.77 -4.22 -15.94
CA GLU A 100 10.32 -3.09 -16.70
C GLU A 100 11.77 -2.81 -16.31
N ILE A 101 12.09 -2.87 -15.01
CA ILE A 101 13.47 -2.67 -14.53
C ILE A 101 14.41 -3.76 -15.07
N CYS A 102 14.07 -5.04 -14.91
CA CYS A 102 14.88 -6.15 -15.41
C CYS A 102 15.06 -6.10 -16.92
N SER A 103 14.06 -5.61 -17.66
CA SER A 103 14.20 -5.43 -19.12
C SER A 103 15.34 -4.49 -19.51
N LYS A 104 15.73 -3.55 -18.64
CA LYS A 104 16.88 -2.67 -18.85
C LYS A 104 18.23 -3.38 -18.68
N TYR A 105 18.26 -4.49 -17.98
CA TYR A 105 19.45 -5.33 -17.83
C TYR A 105 19.57 -6.30 -18.99
N VAL A 106 18.48 -7.01 -19.29
CA VAL A 106 18.42 -8.05 -20.33
C VAL A 106 18.54 -7.45 -21.74
N ASN A 107 17.94 -6.28 -22.01
CA ASN A 107 17.94 -5.69 -23.36
C ASN A 107 18.95 -4.55 -23.53
N SER A 108 20.08 -4.61 -22.81
CA SER A 108 21.15 -3.60 -22.92
C SER A 108 22.34 -4.09 -23.74
N GLU A 109 23.21 -3.17 -24.18
CA GLU A 109 24.44 -3.53 -24.90
C GLU A 109 25.37 -4.42 -24.05
N ASN A 110 25.43 -4.17 -22.74
CA ASN A 110 26.09 -5.06 -21.77
C ASN A 110 25.01 -5.90 -21.08
N GLU A 111 24.50 -6.88 -21.83
CA GLU A 111 23.40 -7.74 -21.41
C GLU A 111 23.70 -8.46 -20.08
N ASP A 112 22.79 -8.35 -19.13
CA ASP A 112 22.76 -9.13 -17.89
C ASP A 112 21.45 -9.93 -17.79
N LYS A 113 21.51 -11.19 -18.22
CA LYS A 113 20.38 -12.13 -18.17
C LYS A 113 19.98 -12.54 -16.75
N TYR A 114 20.88 -12.37 -15.79
CA TYR A 114 20.67 -12.76 -14.40
C TYR A 114 20.13 -11.60 -13.56
N CYS A 115 20.23 -10.36 -14.05
CA CYS A 115 19.78 -9.14 -13.37
C CYS A 115 20.42 -9.02 -11.97
N THR A 116 21.73 -9.22 -11.91
CA THR A 116 22.57 -9.16 -10.69
C THR A 116 23.55 -7.98 -10.70
N SER A 117 23.87 -7.41 -11.86
CA SER A 117 24.80 -6.28 -12.00
C SER A 117 24.34 -5.00 -11.31
N TYR A 118 23.07 -4.92 -10.90
CA TYR A 118 22.53 -3.78 -10.13
C TYR A 118 23.31 -3.53 -8.83
N ILE A 119 23.91 -4.56 -8.22
CA ILE A 119 24.73 -4.40 -7.01
C ILE A 119 25.98 -3.58 -7.31
N GLU A 120 26.72 -3.95 -8.36
CA GLU A 120 27.93 -3.25 -8.76
C GLU A 120 27.64 -1.83 -9.25
N GLU A 121 26.52 -1.62 -9.94
CA GLU A 121 26.07 -0.28 -10.35
C GLU A 121 25.73 0.61 -9.14
N ILE A 122 25.04 0.05 -8.14
CA ILE A 122 24.74 0.79 -6.89
C ILE A 122 26.04 1.13 -6.16
N ASP A 123 26.97 0.18 -6.03
CA ASP A 123 28.24 0.41 -5.36
C ASP A 123 29.07 1.49 -6.04
N ARG A 124 29.19 1.42 -7.37
CA ARG A 124 29.88 2.46 -8.15
C ARG A 124 29.30 3.85 -7.91
N PHE A 125 27.97 3.98 -7.95
CA PHE A 125 27.30 5.26 -7.69
C PHE A 125 27.52 5.76 -6.25
N LEU A 126 27.43 4.87 -5.26
CA LEU A 126 27.60 5.23 -3.85
C LEU A 126 29.04 5.66 -3.54
N GLU A 127 30.03 5.06 -4.21
CA GLU A 127 31.45 5.40 -4.09
C GLU A 127 31.81 6.70 -4.79
N SER A 128 31.34 6.90 -6.03
CA SER A 128 31.70 8.08 -6.82
C SER A 128 30.88 9.32 -6.43
N GLY A 129 29.63 9.13 -6.03
CA GLY A 129 28.66 10.22 -5.84
C GLY A 129 28.28 10.96 -7.14
N ASN A 130 28.75 10.51 -8.30
CA ASN A 130 28.49 11.13 -9.59
C ASN A 130 27.20 10.56 -10.21
N PHE A 131 26.32 11.43 -10.70
CA PHE A 131 25.09 11.01 -11.39
C PHE A 131 25.35 10.28 -12.72
N ASP A 132 26.54 10.40 -13.31
CA ASP A 132 26.91 9.59 -14.48
C ASP A 132 27.04 8.09 -14.17
N ASP A 133 27.28 7.74 -12.90
CA ASP A 133 27.41 6.36 -12.44
C ASP A 133 26.10 5.76 -11.93
N LEU A 134 24.96 6.45 -12.09
CA LEU A 134 23.67 5.97 -11.62
C LEU A 134 23.35 4.56 -12.17
N PRO A 135 22.77 3.68 -11.33
CA PRO A 135 22.20 2.45 -11.83
C PRO A 135 21.23 2.69 -12.97
N ARG A 136 21.27 1.84 -13.99
CA ARG A 136 20.58 2.03 -15.28
C ARG A 136 19.08 2.22 -15.17
N PHE A 137 18.49 1.75 -14.06
CA PHE A 137 17.07 1.88 -13.79
C PHE A 137 16.65 3.20 -13.14
N CYS A 138 17.58 4.01 -12.62
CA CYS A 138 17.24 5.18 -11.81
C CYS A 138 17.65 6.53 -12.43
N ALA A 139 17.48 6.70 -13.74
CA ALA A 139 17.84 7.91 -14.47
C ALA A 139 17.22 9.22 -13.90
N ASN A 140 16.06 9.13 -13.25
CA ASN A 140 15.41 10.26 -12.56
C ASN A 140 15.76 10.36 -11.07
N TYR A 141 16.83 9.70 -10.61
CA TYR A 141 17.35 9.87 -9.25
C TYR A 141 17.52 11.36 -8.85
N PRO A 142 18.16 12.24 -9.66
CA PRO A 142 18.34 13.63 -9.29
C PRO A 142 17.08 14.50 -9.51
N PHE A 143 16.00 13.92 -10.03
CA PHE A 143 14.82 14.67 -10.46
C PHE A 143 13.53 14.27 -9.73
N ILE A 144 12.59 15.19 -9.69
CA ILE A 144 11.21 14.98 -9.26
C ILE A 144 10.25 15.52 -10.33
N LEU A 145 9.18 14.77 -10.59
CA LEU A 145 8.17 15.19 -11.55
C LEU A 145 7.20 16.20 -10.92
N THR A 146 7.03 17.34 -11.58
CA THR A 146 6.07 18.39 -11.20
C THR A 146 5.09 18.67 -12.35
N LYS A 147 4.17 19.62 -12.14
CA LYS A 147 3.28 20.11 -13.20
C LYS A 147 4.04 20.72 -14.39
N ASN A 148 5.26 21.21 -14.16
CA ASN A 148 6.10 21.86 -15.17
C ASN A 148 7.11 20.89 -15.80
N GLY A 149 7.03 19.59 -15.49
CA GLY A 149 8.00 18.58 -15.92
C GLY A 149 8.96 18.19 -14.80
N TYR A 150 10.05 17.51 -15.17
CA TYR A 150 11.09 17.11 -14.24
C TYR A 150 11.93 18.31 -13.83
N VAL A 151 12.10 18.48 -12.52
CA VAL A 151 12.96 19.49 -11.91
C VAL A 151 13.91 18.80 -10.95
N GLU A 152 15.01 19.46 -10.60
CA GLU A 152 15.97 18.95 -9.63
C GLU A 152 15.30 18.69 -8.27
N ASP A 153 15.59 17.53 -7.68
CA ASP A 153 15.06 17.11 -6.40
C ASP A 153 16.05 17.45 -5.28
N GLN A 154 15.74 18.53 -4.55
CA GLN A 154 16.62 19.03 -3.48
C GLN A 154 16.38 18.37 -2.12
N TYR A 155 15.30 17.58 -1.97
CA TYR A 155 14.81 17.17 -0.65
C TYR A 155 14.75 15.65 -0.45
N ASN A 156 14.68 14.86 -1.51
CA ASN A 156 14.46 13.42 -1.38
C ASN A 156 15.66 12.56 -1.81
N LEU A 157 16.82 13.17 -2.09
CA LEU A 157 18.02 12.44 -2.51
C LEU A 157 18.47 11.43 -1.46
N ASP A 158 18.45 11.79 -0.17
CA ASP A 158 18.83 10.88 0.91
C ASP A 158 17.89 9.67 0.98
N CYS A 159 16.58 9.89 0.86
CA CYS A 159 15.60 8.81 0.86
C CYS A 159 15.75 7.88 -0.35
N LYS A 160 16.09 8.43 -1.53
CA LYS A 160 16.40 7.65 -2.73
C LYS A 160 17.69 6.85 -2.55
N LYS A 161 18.73 7.45 -1.96
CA LYS A 161 20.00 6.79 -1.62
C LYS A 161 19.76 5.63 -0.66
N ASP A 162 18.98 5.86 0.39
CA ASP A 162 18.62 4.84 1.37
C ASP A 162 17.91 3.65 0.74
N LEU A 163 17.04 3.89 -0.25
CA LEU A 163 16.42 2.81 -1.01
C LEU A 163 17.43 2.01 -1.84
N LEU A 164 18.40 2.67 -2.50
CA LEU A 164 19.45 1.94 -3.24
C LEU A 164 20.29 1.09 -2.29
N ILE A 165 20.64 1.62 -1.12
CA ILE A 165 21.35 0.85 -0.10
C ILE A 165 20.49 -0.33 0.37
N HIS A 166 19.20 -0.11 0.64
CA HIS A 166 18.30 -1.18 1.06
C HIS A 166 18.14 -2.27 -0.02
N LEU A 167 18.08 -1.90 -1.30
CA LEU A 167 18.11 -2.86 -2.42
C LEU A 167 19.39 -3.70 -2.40
N LYS A 168 20.56 -3.07 -2.16
CA LYS A 168 21.84 -3.78 -2.02
C LYS A 168 21.82 -4.73 -0.82
N GLU A 169 21.32 -4.29 0.32
CA GLU A 169 21.19 -5.13 1.53
C GLU A 169 20.28 -6.33 1.29
N ILE A 170 19.14 -6.13 0.62
CA ILE A 170 18.22 -7.19 0.20
C ILE A 170 18.89 -8.11 -0.84
N GLY A 171 19.70 -7.58 -1.74
CA GLY A 171 20.36 -8.32 -2.81
C GLY A 171 21.54 -9.18 -2.37
N THR A 172 22.26 -8.75 -1.34
CA THR A 172 23.51 -9.40 -0.87
C THR A 172 23.32 -10.18 0.43
N GLY A 173 22.34 -9.80 1.26
CA GLY A 173 22.23 -10.36 2.61
C GLY A 173 23.20 -9.74 3.62
N ILE A 174 23.85 -8.64 3.26
CA ILE A 174 24.85 -7.96 4.09
C ILE A 174 24.30 -6.57 4.45
N SER A 175 24.38 -6.19 5.72
CA SER A 175 23.98 -4.86 6.21
C SER A 175 25.04 -3.80 5.90
N ARG A 176 24.68 -2.51 6.02
CA ARG A 176 25.62 -1.37 5.93
C ARG A 176 26.92 -1.57 6.73
N ASP A 177 26.83 -2.20 7.90
CA ASP A 177 27.98 -2.39 8.81
C ASP A 177 28.77 -3.69 8.53
N GLY A 178 28.47 -4.39 7.44
CA GLY A 178 29.12 -5.65 7.08
C GLY A 178 28.60 -6.87 7.83
N GLY A 179 27.53 -6.73 8.61
CA GLY A 179 26.88 -7.83 9.31
C GLY A 179 25.97 -8.65 8.40
N THR A 180 25.80 -9.94 8.68
CA THR A 180 24.83 -10.77 7.97
C THR A 180 23.41 -10.43 8.42
N ILE A 181 22.53 -10.13 7.47
CA ILE A 181 21.10 -9.91 7.75
C ILE A 181 20.42 -11.29 7.82
N GLU A 182 19.92 -11.67 8.99
CA GLU A 182 19.00 -12.81 9.10
C GLU A 182 17.71 -12.49 8.33
N LYS A 183 17.57 -13.07 7.13
CA LYS A 183 16.39 -12.84 6.30
C LYS A 183 15.33 -13.87 6.56
N SER A 184 14.18 -13.39 7.02
CA SER A 184 12.93 -14.15 7.13
C SER A 184 12.31 -14.49 5.76
N ASN A 185 12.62 -13.73 4.70
CA ASN A 185 12.03 -13.94 3.38
C ASN A 185 12.67 -15.16 2.67
N GLN A 186 11.99 -16.30 2.79
CA GLN A 186 12.38 -17.58 2.20
C GLN A 186 12.58 -17.52 0.68
N LEU A 187 11.89 -16.62 -0.03
CA LEU A 187 12.02 -16.48 -1.49
C LEU A 187 13.41 -15.99 -1.90
N ILE A 188 14.03 -15.12 -1.09
CA ILE A 188 15.35 -14.55 -1.36
C ILE A 188 16.45 -15.47 -0.82
N SER A 189 16.21 -16.08 0.34
CA SER A 189 17.19 -16.93 1.03
C SER A 189 17.69 -18.10 0.17
N HIS A 190 16.88 -18.62 -0.75
CA HIS A 190 17.34 -19.62 -1.71
C HIS A 190 18.45 -19.09 -2.63
N TYR A 191 18.24 -17.92 -3.25
CA TYR A 191 19.19 -17.33 -4.20
C TYR A 191 20.48 -16.87 -3.53
N LEU A 192 20.42 -16.32 -2.32
CA LEU A 192 21.63 -15.94 -1.59
C LEU A 192 22.51 -17.17 -1.27
N LYS A 193 21.91 -18.32 -1.00
CA LYS A 193 22.64 -19.58 -0.74
C LYS A 193 23.25 -20.19 -2.00
N THR A 194 22.62 -20.02 -3.17
CA THR A 194 23.02 -20.69 -4.41
C THR A 194 23.82 -19.80 -5.37
N GLN A 195 23.59 -18.48 -5.36
CA GLN A 195 24.10 -17.52 -6.36
C GLN A 195 24.84 -16.32 -5.75
N VAL A 196 24.97 -16.23 -4.42
CA VAL A 196 25.59 -15.11 -3.67
C VAL A 196 24.80 -13.80 -3.76
N ILE A 197 24.40 -13.38 -4.96
CA ILE A 197 23.56 -12.21 -5.21
C ILE A 197 22.16 -12.68 -5.61
N ALA A 198 21.14 -12.14 -4.95
CA ALA A 198 19.76 -12.36 -5.35
C ALA A 198 19.42 -11.55 -6.61
N PRO A 199 18.90 -12.20 -7.67
CA PRO A 199 18.42 -11.52 -8.87
C PRO A 199 17.36 -10.46 -8.55
N LEU A 200 17.41 -9.33 -9.27
CA LEU A 200 16.57 -8.17 -8.98
C LEU A 200 15.06 -8.49 -8.96
N TRP A 201 14.60 -9.39 -9.83
CA TRP A 201 13.18 -9.81 -9.93
C TRP A 201 12.67 -10.60 -8.71
N VAL A 202 13.55 -11.07 -7.82
CA VAL A 202 13.18 -11.77 -6.57
C VAL A 202 12.91 -10.79 -5.42
N LEU A 203 13.44 -9.56 -5.52
CA LEU A 203 13.39 -8.57 -4.44
C LEU A 203 12.02 -7.92 -4.15
N PRO A 204 11.03 -7.81 -5.09
CA PRO A 204 9.86 -6.95 -4.86
C PRO A 204 9.05 -7.28 -3.60
N ASN A 205 9.05 -8.55 -3.16
CA ASN A 205 8.31 -8.98 -1.96
C ASN A 205 8.93 -8.52 -0.64
N SER A 206 10.19 -8.07 -0.66
CA SER A 206 10.86 -7.48 0.51
C SER A 206 10.75 -5.97 0.57
N LEU A 207 10.08 -5.33 -0.40
CA LEU A 207 9.88 -3.89 -0.45
C LEU A 207 8.46 -3.52 -0.04
N THR A 208 8.37 -2.41 0.69
CA THR A 208 7.11 -1.74 1.02
C THR A 208 6.56 -0.99 -0.20
N LEU A 209 5.24 -0.74 -0.22
CA LEU A 209 4.63 0.10 -1.26
C LEU A 209 5.22 1.51 -1.34
N GLY A 210 5.73 2.06 -0.23
CA GLY A 210 6.43 3.35 -0.22
C GLY A 210 7.73 3.32 -1.02
N GLU A 211 8.51 2.26 -0.86
CA GLU A 211 9.77 2.05 -1.59
C GLU A 211 9.52 1.78 -3.07
N LEU A 212 8.49 0.98 -3.40
CA LEU A 212 8.10 0.76 -4.80
C LEU A 212 7.69 2.06 -5.50
N LYS A 213 7.02 2.98 -4.79
CA LYS A 213 6.67 4.31 -5.29
C LYS A 213 7.93 5.14 -5.55
N ILE A 214 8.90 5.15 -4.64
CA ILE A 214 10.17 5.88 -4.82
C ILE A 214 10.94 5.29 -6.00
N LEU A 215 11.01 3.95 -6.11
CA LEU A 215 11.63 3.26 -7.24
C LEU A 215 10.97 3.66 -8.56
N PHE A 216 9.64 3.65 -8.61
CA PHE A 216 8.87 4.13 -9.77
C PHE A 216 9.22 5.59 -10.12
N SER A 217 9.34 6.48 -9.13
CA SER A 217 9.66 7.89 -9.41
C SER A 217 11.08 8.12 -9.91
N MET A 218 12.02 7.21 -9.60
CA MET A 218 13.40 7.25 -10.10
C MET A 218 13.55 6.71 -11.54
N LEU A 219 12.57 5.98 -12.06
CA LEU A 219 12.63 5.50 -13.45
C LEU A 219 12.50 6.66 -14.45
N ASP A 220 13.06 6.50 -15.64
CA ASP A 220 12.84 7.42 -16.76
C ASP A 220 11.36 7.44 -17.21
N SER A 221 10.98 8.51 -17.92
CA SER A 221 9.59 8.72 -18.31
C SER A 221 9.03 7.62 -19.23
N ASN A 222 9.85 6.98 -20.07
CA ASN A 222 9.36 5.91 -20.95
C ASN A 222 9.03 4.66 -20.14
N SER A 223 9.89 4.27 -19.21
CA SER A 223 9.61 3.16 -18.29
C SER A 223 8.39 3.44 -17.41
N GLN A 224 8.23 4.66 -16.89
CA GLN A 224 7.02 5.05 -16.15
C GLN A 224 5.75 4.93 -17.01
N LYS A 225 5.78 5.38 -18.27
CA LYS A 225 4.65 5.27 -19.20
C LYS A 225 4.29 3.82 -19.50
N LYS A 226 5.27 2.94 -19.75
CA LYS A 226 5.02 1.51 -19.98
C LYS A 226 4.35 0.85 -18.79
N ILE A 227 4.78 1.17 -17.56
CA ILE A 227 4.15 0.65 -16.34
C ILE A 227 2.69 1.12 -16.27
N ILE A 228 2.44 2.43 -16.44
CA ILE A 228 1.09 3.01 -16.42
C ILE A 228 0.20 2.37 -17.48
N SER A 229 0.73 2.10 -18.67
CA SER A 229 -0.04 1.52 -19.77
C SER A 229 -0.64 0.16 -19.39
N LYS A 230 0.05 -0.64 -18.57
CA LYS A 230 -0.45 -1.94 -18.06
C LYS A 230 -1.57 -1.81 -17.01
N PHE A 231 -1.73 -0.65 -16.37
CA PHE A 231 -2.80 -0.39 -15.39
C PHE A 231 -4.05 0.20 -16.02
N TYR A 232 -3.89 0.96 -17.10
CA TYR A 232 -5.00 1.62 -17.79
C TYR A 232 -5.36 0.96 -19.13
N ASP A 233 -4.73 -0.17 -19.46
CA ASP A 233 -4.90 -0.91 -20.71
C ASP A 233 -4.72 -0.01 -21.96
N ILE A 234 -3.62 0.76 -21.94
CA ILE A 234 -3.27 1.67 -23.04
C ILE A 234 -2.29 0.94 -23.96
N GLU A 235 -2.69 0.69 -25.21
CA GLU A 235 -1.85 0.00 -26.19
C GLU A 235 -0.58 0.80 -26.52
N ASP A 236 -0.75 2.08 -26.86
CA ASP A 236 0.35 2.98 -27.21
C ASP A 236 0.77 3.84 -26.01
N TYR A 237 1.79 3.37 -25.29
CA TYR A 237 2.33 4.09 -24.13
C TYR A 237 2.95 5.45 -24.49
N GLY A 238 3.31 5.69 -25.76
CA GLY A 238 3.88 6.96 -26.22
C GLY A 238 2.92 8.13 -26.05
N LYS A 239 1.61 7.88 -26.13
CA LYS A 239 0.53 8.86 -25.93
C LYS A 239 0.34 9.29 -24.47
N ILE A 240 0.98 8.61 -23.52
CA ILE A 240 0.85 8.94 -22.10
C ILE A 240 1.63 10.23 -21.81
N SER A 241 0.93 11.24 -21.32
CA SER A 241 1.52 12.54 -20.97
C SER A 241 2.22 12.51 -19.60
N LEU A 242 3.14 13.45 -19.38
CA LEU A 242 3.77 13.65 -18.05
C LEU A 242 2.73 13.94 -16.96
N ALA A 243 1.64 14.64 -17.30
CA ALA A 243 0.54 14.87 -16.36
C ALA A 243 -0.11 13.56 -15.90
N LYS A 244 -0.22 12.55 -16.77
CA LYS A 244 -0.74 11.22 -16.40
C LYS A 244 0.23 10.48 -15.46
N ILE A 245 1.54 10.63 -15.65
CA ILE A 245 2.57 10.10 -14.73
C ILE A 245 2.45 10.75 -13.35
N LEU A 246 2.30 12.08 -13.31
CA LEU A 246 2.13 12.82 -12.06
C LEU A 246 0.85 12.37 -11.33
N ASN A 247 -0.27 12.23 -12.06
CA ASN A 247 -1.53 11.74 -11.50
C ASN A 247 -1.42 10.31 -10.95
N PHE A 248 -0.70 9.42 -11.65
CA PHE A 248 -0.45 8.06 -11.18
C PHE A 248 0.44 8.04 -9.94
N SER A 249 1.46 8.90 -9.88
CA SER A 249 2.33 9.06 -8.69
C SER A 249 1.52 9.53 -7.48
N GLY A 250 0.59 10.47 -7.67
CA GLY A 250 -0.35 10.88 -6.63
C GLY A 250 -1.31 9.76 -6.23
N ALA A 251 -1.76 8.94 -7.18
CA ALA A 251 -2.58 7.76 -6.89
C ALA A 251 -1.82 6.74 -6.02
N LEU A 252 -0.54 6.46 -6.32
CA LEU A 252 0.30 5.58 -5.49
C LEU A 252 0.41 6.09 -4.04
N GLU A 253 0.51 7.41 -3.84
CA GLU A 253 0.56 7.99 -2.49
C GLU A 253 -0.77 7.82 -1.73
N ILE A 254 -1.91 8.03 -2.40
CA ILE A 254 -3.23 7.81 -1.79
C ILE A 254 -3.41 6.31 -1.46
N ILE A 255 -3.05 5.42 -2.38
CA ILE A 255 -3.10 3.96 -2.16
C ILE A 255 -2.24 3.58 -0.95
N ARG A 256 -1.02 4.11 -0.83
CA ARG A 256 -0.13 3.88 0.31
C ARG A 256 -0.78 4.28 1.63
N ARG A 257 -1.45 5.44 1.68
CA ARG A 257 -2.14 5.92 2.89
C ARG A 257 -3.35 5.08 3.24
N ILE A 258 -4.18 4.70 2.26
CA ILE A 258 -5.31 3.78 2.47
C ILE A 258 -4.80 2.44 2.98
N ARG A 259 -3.75 1.88 2.36
CA ARG A 259 -3.13 0.61 2.76
C ARG A 259 -2.68 0.65 4.22
N ASN A 260 -2.04 1.74 4.65
CA ASN A 260 -1.62 1.89 6.05
C ASN A 260 -2.82 1.86 7.00
N VAL A 261 -3.86 2.67 6.75
CA VAL A 261 -5.07 2.71 7.57
C VAL A 261 -5.73 1.32 7.66
N VAL A 262 -5.91 0.65 6.52
CA VAL A 262 -6.51 -0.68 6.45
C VAL A 262 -5.68 -1.72 7.20
N ASN A 263 -4.35 -1.72 7.04
CA ASN A 263 -3.47 -2.68 7.72
C ASN A 263 -3.32 -2.43 9.22
N HIS A 264 -3.59 -1.21 9.69
CA HIS A 264 -3.63 -0.87 11.12
C HIS A 264 -5.03 -1.03 11.73
N TYR A 265 -6.02 -1.48 10.94
CA TYR A 265 -7.41 -1.63 11.37
C TYR A 265 -8.01 -0.32 11.89
N GLU A 266 -7.57 0.80 11.32
CA GLU A 266 -8.07 2.13 11.65
C GLU A 266 -9.32 2.46 10.82
N PRO A 267 -10.29 3.21 11.39
CA PRO A 267 -11.42 3.76 10.65
C PRO A 267 -10.96 4.60 9.45
N ILE A 268 -11.48 4.31 8.25
CA ILE A 268 -11.00 4.97 7.03
C ILE A 268 -11.67 6.32 6.78
N PHE A 269 -12.87 6.53 7.30
CA PHE A 269 -13.63 7.77 7.09
C PHE A 269 -12.83 9.07 7.30
N PRO A 270 -12.06 9.24 8.40
CA PRO A 270 -11.28 10.45 8.62
C PRO A 270 -10.25 10.73 7.51
N LEU A 271 -9.59 9.68 7.01
CA LEU A 271 -8.69 9.79 5.87
C LEU A 271 -9.46 10.25 4.63
N LEU A 272 -10.58 9.61 4.31
CA LEU A 272 -11.37 9.93 3.12
C LEU A 272 -11.86 11.38 3.14
N VAL A 273 -12.35 11.85 4.29
CA VAL A 273 -12.81 13.24 4.46
C VAL A 273 -11.65 14.23 4.28
N SER A 274 -10.47 13.93 4.83
CA SER A 274 -9.30 14.81 4.68
C SER A 274 -8.82 14.97 3.23
N GLU A 275 -9.04 13.95 2.39
CA GLU A 275 -8.67 13.96 0.97
C GLU A 275 -9.69 14.66 0.06
N LEU A 276 -10.92 14.87 0.53
CA LEU A 276 -11.99 15.46 -0.25
C LEU A 276 -11.97 17.00 -0.15
N LYS A 277 -11.61 17.66 -1.25
CA LYS A 277 -11.90 19.10 -1.48
C LYS A 277 -13.43 19.29 -1.67
N PRO A 278 -14.00 20.52 -1.66
CA PRO A 278 -15.37 20.78 -1.19
C PRO A 278 -16.42 19.83 -1.77
N MET A 279 -17.34 19.39 -0.89
CA MET A 279 -18.24 18.22 -1.02
C MET A 279 -18.97 18.03 -2.36
N LYS A 280 -19.13 19.07 -3.19
CA LYS A 280 -19.96 19.04 -4.40
C LYS A 280 -19.40 18.18 -5.55
N LYS A 281 -18.17 17.66 -5.46
CA LYS A 281 -17.47 17.00 -6.57
C LYS A 281 -16.73 15.70 -6.19
N VAL A 282 -17.27 14.90 -5.27
CA VAL A 282 -16.63 13.61 -4.84
C VAL A 282 -16.31 12.70 -6.04
N LYS A 283 -17.20 12.58 -7.02
CA LYS A 283 -16.98 11.74 -8.22
C LYS A 283 -15.93 12.29 -9.20
N GLU A 284 -15.52 13.55 -9.05
CA GLU A 284 -14.45 14.17 -9.83
C GLU A 284 -13.12 14.21 -9.05
N SER A 285 -13.11 13.74 -7.81
CA SER A 285 -11.95 13.75 -6.95
C SER A 285 -10.90 12.71 -7.35
N GLN A 286 -9.65 12.97 -6.98
CA GLN A 286 -8.55 12.04 -7.17
C GLN A 286 -8.79 10.73 -6.41
N ILE A 287 -9.40 10.78 -5.21
CA ILE A 287 -9.66 9.58 -4.41
C ILE A 287 -10.69 8.65 -5.08
N TYR A 288 -11.70 9.21 -5.74
CA TYR A 288 -12.65 8.41 -6.52
C TYR A 288 -11.99 7.76 -7.74
N ALA A 289 -11.07 8.46 -8.41
CA ALA A 289 -10.27 7.89 -9.49
C ALA A 289 -9.35 6.74 -8.99
N VAL A 290 -8.82 6.85 -7.77
CA VAL A 290 -8.05 5.77 -7.11
C VAL A 290 -8.93 4.55 -6.86
N PHE A 291 -10.15 4.72 -6.35
CA PHE A 291 -11.08 3.60 -6.15
C PHE A 291 -11.39 2.87 -7.44
N LYS A 292 -11.64 3.61 -8.53
CA LYS A 292 -11.83 3.02 -9.87
C LYS A 292 -10.61 2.26 -10.35
N LEU A 293 -9.41 2.82 -10.17
CA LEU A 293 -8.16 2.14 -10.54
C LEU A 293 -8.00 0.81 -9.78
N LEU A 294 -8.23 0.83 -8.46
CA LEU A 294 -8.14 -0.35 -7.60
C LEU A 294 -9.20 -1.40 -7.97
N SER A 295 -10.47 -1.00 -8.09
CA SER A 295 -11.56 -1.90 -8.44
C SER A 295 -11.37 -2.53 -9.82
N ASN A 296 -10.94 -1.74 -10.82
CA ASN A 296 -10.71 -2.24 -12.17
C ASN A 296 -9.49 -3.18 -12.22
N THR A 297 -8.42 -2.83 -11.50
CA THR A 297 -7.24 -3.70 -11.39
C THR A 297 -7.61 -5.04 -10.77
N PHE A 298 -8.42 -5.02 -9.71
CA PHE A 298 -8.94 -6.23 -9.11
C PHE A 298 -9.83 -7.01 -10.10
N ALA A 299 -10.86 -6.38 -10.66
CA ALA A 299 -11.81 -7.05 -11.56
C ALA A 299 -11.15 -7.64 -12.83
N SER A 300 -10.12 -6.99 -13.37
CA SER A 300 -9.38 -7.47 -14.55
C SER A 300 -8.37 -8.59 -14.25
N SER A 301 -8.17 -8.94 -12.97
CA SER A 301 -7.23 -9.99 -12.58
C SER A 301 -7.77 -11.37 -12.98
N SER A 302 -7.11 -12.03 -13.94
CA SER A 302 -7.44 -13.41 -14.32
C SER A 302 -7.37 -14.40 -13.15
N PHE A 303 -6.59 -14.08 -12.11
CA PHE A 303 -6.50 -14.88 -10.88
C PHE A 303 -7.83 -14.96 -10.11
N ASN A 304 -8.73 -13.98 -10.26
CA ASN A 304 -10.00 -13.97 -9.53
C ASN A 304 -10.98 -15.04 -10.02
N HIS A 305 -10.76 -15.59 -11.21
CA HIS A 305 -11.57 -16.68 -11.76
C HIS A 305 -10.99 -18.07 -11.47
N VAL A 306 -9.81 -18.14 -10.85
CA VAL A 306 -9.18 -19.42 -10.50
C VAL A 306 -9.84 -19.95 -9.24
N THR A 307 -10.53 -21.09 -9.37
CA THR A 307 -11.10 -21.82 -8.23
C THR A 307 -10.12 -22.90 -7.76
N TYR A 308 -10.19 -23.24 -6.48
CA TYR A 308 -9.39 -24.31 -5.87
C TYR A 308 -10.21 -25.60 -5.63
N VAL A 309 -11.46 -25.63 -6.13
CA VAL A 309 -12.37 -26.77 -6.02
C VAL A 309 -11.81 -27.89 -6.91
N ASP A 310 -11.82 -29.13 -6.41
CA ASP A 310 -11.38 -30.35 -7.12
C ASP A 310 -9.89 -30.43 -7.48
N LEU A 311 -9.01 -30.17 -6.51
CA LEU A 311 -7.55 -30.32 -6.67
C LEU A 311 -7.15 -31.79 -6.95
N LYS A 312 -6.95 -32.14 -8.23
CA LYS A 312 -6.60 -33.50 -8.69
C LYS A 312 -5.10 -33.80 -8.56
N LEU A 313 -4.61 -33.92 -7.33
CA LEU A 313 -3.21 -34.30 -7.06
C LEU A 313 -3.09 -35.77 -6.67
N LYS A 314 -2.07 -36.46 -7.21
CA LYS A 314 -1.68 -37.77 -6.70
C LYS A 314 -0.93 -37.59 -5.38
N VAL A 315 -1.52 -38.06 -4.29
CA VAL A 315 -0.91 -38.04 -2.96
C VAL A 315 0.30 -38.97 -2.94
N ASN A 316 1.38 -38.52 -2.33
CA ASN A 316 2.59 -39.29 -2.04
C ASN A 316 3.22 -38.81 -0.72
N ASP A 317 4.21 -39.55 -0.22
CA ASP A 317 4.84 -39.26 1.08
C ASP A 317 5.47 -37.86 1.13
N PHE A 318 5.96 -37.35 -0.01
CA PHE A 318 6.59 -36.04 -0.08
C PHE A 318 5.57 -34.88 0.02
N ASN A 319 4.42 -35.00 -0.66
CA ASN A 319 3.42 -33.93 -0.72
C ASN A 319 2.35 -34.00 0.38
N LEU A 320 2.23 -35.13 1.09
CA LEU A 320 1.19 -35.38 2.10
C LEU A 320 1.07 -34.26 3.14
N LYS A 321 2.21 -33.76 3.67
CA LYS A 321 2.20 -32.69 4.68
C LYS A 321 1.63 -31.37 4.14
N TYR A 322 1.90 -31.05 2.86
CA TYR A 322 1.42 -29.82 2.24
C TYR A 322 -0.07 -29.91 1.93
N ILE A 323 -0.54 -31.08 1.52
CA ILE A 323 -1.96 -31.35 1.28
C ILE A 323 -2.75 -31.20 2.59
N LYS A 324 -2.27 -31.78 3.69
CA LYS A 324 -2.92 -31.62 5.01
C LYS A 324 -3.01 -30.17 5.46
N ILE A 325 -1.94 -29.39 5.26
CA ILE A 325 -1.97 -27.95 5.59
C ILE A 325 -2.97 -27.22 4.67
N PHE A 326 -3.01 -27.56 3.39
CA PHE A 326 -3.95 -26.98 2.44
C PHE A 326 -5.41 -27.27 2.83
N GLU A 327 -5.73 -28.50 3.22
CA GLU A 327 -7.07 -28.88 3.71
C GLU A 327 -7.48 -28.04 4.93
N VAL A 328 -6.59 -27.87 5.91
CA VAL A 328 -6.83 -26.98 7.06
C VAL A 328 -7.08 -25.54 6.60
N MET A 329 -6.30 -25.01 5.65
CA MET A 329 -6.55 -23.66 5.13
C MET A 329 -7.93 -23.51 4.47
N GLN A 330 -8.45 -24.57 3.83
CA GLN A 330 -9.78 -24.58 3.24
C GLN A 330 -10.88 -24.52 4.31
N GLU A 331 -10.74 -25.21 5.43
CA GLU A 331 -11.71 -25.17 6.54
C GLU A 331 -11.94 -23.75 7.07
N PHE A 332 -10.87 -22.93 7.13
CA PHE A 332 -10.94 -21.57 7.65
C PHE A 332 -11.35 -20.51 6.61
N THR A 333 -11.51 -20.89 5.34
CA THR A 333 -11.82 -19.95 4.23
C THR A 333 -13.20 -20.16 3.60
N GLN A 334 -13.93 -21.23 3.96
CA GLN A 334 -15.26 -21.56 3.44
C GLN A 334 -16.45 -20.85 4.14
N LYS A 335 -16.30 -19.60 4.61
CA LYS A 335 -17.43 -18.83 5.18
C LYS A 335 -18.06 -17.85 4.20
#